data_AF-A0A6P3Y5S5-F1
#
_entry.id   AF-A0A6P3Y5S5-F1
#
_cell.length_a   1.000
_cell.length_b   1.000
_cell.length_c   1.000
_cell.angle_alpha   90.00
_cell.angle_beta   90.00
_cell.angle_gamma   90.00
#
_symmetry.space_group_name_H-M   'P 1'
#
loop_
_entity.id
_entity.type
_entity.pdbx_description
1 polymer ?
#
loop_
_entity_poly.entity_id
_entity_poly.type
_entity_poly.pdbx_seq_one_letter_code
_entity_poly.pdbx_strand_id
1 'polypeptide(L)'
;MFEALFPHMQTNMSDCDISSNFIEPNDLNSQVSRLQVLLASESFTLDTECLLQTLERCFLICAAESLDKQVFQKILPTAHRSLLEVVKAIGERTSDNEKIHDLDDVKHKLQFCDGLLVFWWKCMEHVSAFKKIRAFYVASLCNNLPETIKIIFEHCKASPKTYGVLLSGTMQELKNLFLRAGAIFKLFFATLDGVIVFDTDVESETELLTKVVDAHGSIASIANGMDTKTYIEISEAFAKLAVDYQSDIKYASPNSVITHLAQMAKDASCLLSTIKDQNDKNVERTTLVVMRLLKIVEKLTRVYDTFLTYETLLCLIELSTGMHGYSYLNLTKSGGKTISVNAAPFLDTIFDHDDFKQAYFEFGKRTDVCQLNYHLLTIAVMKKLNGMSYEHHCKWSLGEDSILDIAFMHIEYLQGEIVVGELRLPGNHEIGERPRLCSIYEATLVPICDLISQIPSEAFYTLELLLLKHLLSGRFWSSLLSSDVWCFIGRC
;
A
#
# COMPACT_ATOMS: atom_id res chain seq x y z
N MET A 1 18.24 22.27 20.74
CA MET A 1 17.31 22.99 21.62
C MET A 1 16.78 21.96 22.61
N PHE A 2 17.65 21.63 23.55
CA PHE A 2 17.51 20.63 24.60
C PHE A 2 17.51 21.41 25.93
N GLU A 3 16.96 20.80 26.97
CA GLU A 3 16.86 21.30 28.35
C GLU A 3 15.81 22.39 28.61
N ALA A 4 14.79 22.00 29.38
CA ALA A 4 14.35 22.68 30.60
C ALA A 4 12.95 22.15 30.96
N LEU A 5 12.83 21.42 32.08
CA LEU A 5 11.71 21.45 33.03
C LEU A 5 11.85 20.29 34.04
N PHE A 6 12.78 20.43 34.98
CA PHE A 6 12.68 19.80 36.30
C PHE A 6 13.39 20.71 37.31
N PRO A 7 12.70 21.21 38.36
CA PRO A 7 13.39 21.84 39.48
C PRO A 7 13.79 20.78 40.51
N HIS A 8 15.03 20.91 40.98
CA HIS A 8 15.59 20.22 42.12
C HIS A 8 14.76 20.40 43.40
N MET A 9 14.56 19.33 44.16
CA MET A 9 14.43 19.41 45.62
C MET A 9 15.18 18.27 46.29
N GLN A 10 15.90 18.66 47.34
CA GLN A 10 16.95 17.93 48.04
C GLN A 10 16.45 16.77 48.91
N THR A 11 17.31 15.76 48.97
CA THR A 11 17.62 14.85 50.08
C THR A 11 16.99 15.16 51.44
N ASN A 12 16.27 14.16 51.98
CA ASN A 12 16.27 13.86 53.41
C ASN A 12 16.49 12.35 53.60
N MET A 13 17.62 12.01 54.24
CA MET A 13 17.90 10.71 54.83
C MET A 13 17.05 10.54 56.09
N SER A 14 16.38 9.39 56.22
CA SER A 14 16.19 8.75 57.52
C SER A 14 16.17 7.24 57.33
N ASP A 15 17.10 6.57 57.99
CA ASP A 15 17.25 5.13 58.12
C ASP A 15 16.10 4.46 58.90
N CYS A 16 16.09 3.12 58.79
CA CYS A 16 15.25 2.11 59.46
C CYS A 16 13.86 1.88 58.80
N ASP A 17 13.42 0.66 58.47
CA ASP A 17 13.72 -0.63 59.07
C ASP A 17 13.57 -1.80 58.10
N ILE A 18 14.31 -2.86 58.44
CA ILE A 18 14.35 -4.16 57.79
C ILE A 18 13.04 -4.92 58.06
N SER A 19 12.31 -5.32 57.01
CA SER A 19 11.43 -6.49 57.08
C SER A 19 11.32 -7.18 55.72
N SER A 20 12.09 -8.27 55.60
CA SER A 20 11.75 -9.52 54.90
C SER A 20 10.72 -9.44 53.76
N ASN A 21 11.21 -9.40 52.51
CA ASN A 21 10.46 -9.96 51.40
C ASN A 21 11.37 -10.89 50.59
N PHE A 22 10.83 -12.08 50.35
CA PHE A 22 11.44 -13.25 49.71
C PHE A 22 12.33 -12.90 48.51
N ILE A 23 13.63 -13.15 48.67
CA ILE A 23 14.55 -13.30 47.53
C ILE A 23 14.36 -14.73 47.03
N GLU A 24 13.40 -14.92 46.11
CA GLU A 24 13.35 -16.14 45.30
C GLU A 24 14.63 -16.24 44.46
N PRO A 25 15.16 -17.45 44.21
CA PRO A 25 16.41 -17.62 43.47
C PRO A 25 16.31 -17.01 42.07
N ASN A 26 17.38 -16.31 41.65
CA ASN A 26 17.58 -15.73 40.32
C ASN A 26 17.71 -16.80 39.21
N ASP A 27 16.76 -17.74 39.13
CA ASP A 27 16.68 -18.72 38.05
C ASP A 27 15.79 -18.18 36.93
N LEU A 28 16.38 -18.02 35.74
CA LEU A 28 15.69 -17.50 34.57
C LEU A 28 14.49 -18.39 34.17
N ASN A 29 14.59 -19.72 34.34
CA ASN A 29 13.48 -20.61 33.98
C ASN A 29 12.27 -20.37 34.89
N SER A 30 12.48 -20.20 36.20
CA SER A 30 11.43 -19.82 37.13
C SER A 30 10.73 -18.51 36.73
N GLN A 31 11.50 -17.47 36.37
CA GLN A 31 10.93 -16.19 35.94
C GLN A 31 10.14 -16.32 34.62
N VAL A 32 10.64 -17.10 33.66
CA VAL A 32 9.94 -17.35 32.39
C VAL A 32 8.64 -18.12 32.61
N SER A 33 8.63 -19.14 33.48
CA SER A 33 7.40 -19.85 33.85
C SER A 33 6.39 -18.91 34.52
N ARG A 34 6.85 -18.00 35.39
CA ARG A 34 6.00 -16.98 36.00
C ARG A 34 5.38 -16.04 34.95
N LEU A 35 6.15 -15.61 33.94
CA LEU A 35 5.63 -14.82 32.82
C LEU A 35 4.54 -15.57 32.05
N GLN A 36 4.73 -16.86 31.77
CA GLN A 36 3.74 -17.65 31.06
C GLN A 36 2.41 -17.73 31.82
N VAL A 37 2.45 -17.89 33.14
CA VAL A 37 1.25 -17.92 33.99
C VAL A 37 0.55 -16.55 33.99
N LEU A 38 1.30 -15.46 34.13
CA LEU A 38 0.74 -14.11 34.10
C LEU A 38 0.07 -13.78 32.76
N LEU A 39 0.64 -14.25 31.65
CA LEU A 39 0.10 -14.04 30.31
C LEU A 39 -1.12 -14.91 30.01
N ALA A 40 -1.24 -16.10 30.60
CA ALA A 40 -2.31 -17.07 30.34
C ALA A 40 -3.60 -16.84 31.16
N SER A 41 -3.86 -15.62 31.63
CA SER A 41 -5.01 -15.30 32.49
C SER A 41 -6.36 -15.55 31.80
N GLU A 42 -7.11 -16.56 32.27
CA GLU A 42 -8.49 -16.85 31.81
C GLU A 42 -9.49 -15.77 32.20
N SER A 43 -9.20 -14.99 33.25
CA SER A 43 -10.04 -13.90 33.75
C SER A 43 -9.82 -12.57 33.02
N PHE A 44 -8.91 -12.52 32.04
CA PHE A 44 -8.48 -11.29 31.35
C PHE A 44 -8.10 -10.16 32.32
N THR A 45 -7.50 -10.51 33.45
CA THR A 45 -6.95 -9.56 34.42
C THR A 45 -5.44 -9.61 34.35
N LEU A 46 -4.80 -8.49 33.99
CA LEU A 46 -3.35 -8.40 33.84
C LEU A 46 -2.76 -7.41 34.85
N ASP A 47 -1.97 -7.94 35.80
CA ASP A 47 -1.05 -7.11 36.58
C ASP A 47 0.14 -6.73 35.69
N THR A 48 -0.03 -5.63 34.97
CA THR A 48 0.96 -5.15 34.00
C THR A 48 2.27 -4.77 34.69
N GLU A 49 2.23 -4.26 35.92
CA GLU A 49 3.45 -3.88 36.65
C GLU A 49 4.27 -5.12 37.03
N CYS A 50 3.62 -6.13 37.62
CA CYS A 50 4.26 -7.40 37.95
C CYS A 50 4.83 -8.11 36.72
N LEU A 51 4.09 -8.09 35.60
CA LEU A 51 4.52 -8.66 34.33
C LEU A 51 5.79 -7.97 33.82
N LEU A 52 5.83 -6.64 33.79
CA LEU A 52 6.97 -5.88 33.30
C LEU A 52 8.20 -6.02 34.19
N GLN A 53 8.04 -5.99 35.52
CA GLN A 53 9.15 -6.21 36.45
C GLN A 53 9.76 -7.62 36.29
N THR A 54 8.92 -8.63 36.09
CA THR A 54 9.36 -10.01 35.84
C THR A 54 10.10 -10.12 34.49
N LEU A 55 9.62 -9.42 33.47
CA LEU A 55 10.24 -9.37 32.14
C LEU A 55 11.62 -8.67 32.20
N GLU A 56 11.73 -7.54 32.88
CA GLU A 56 13.01 -6.83 33.04
C GLU A 56 14.05 -7.68 33.76
N ARG A 57 13.65 -8.45 34.77
CA ARG A 57 14.55 -9.42 35.42
C ARG A 57 15.05 -10.48 34.44
N CYS A 58 14.19 -10.99 33.56
CA CYS A 58 14.61 -11.93 32.53
C CYS A 58 15.65 -11.31 31.59
N PHE A 59 15.43 -10.06 31.17
CA PHE A 59 16.34 -9.33 30.28
C PHE A 59 17.70 -9.00 30.93
N LEU A 60 17.74 -8.78 32.25
CA LEU A 60 19.00 -8.55 32.96
C LEU A 60 19.86 -9.82 33.08
N ILE A 61 19.23 -10.99 33.13
CA ILE A 61 19.91 -12.28 33.33
C ILE A 61 20.28 -12.94 31.98
N CYS A 62 19.48 -12.71 30.94
CA CYS A 62 19.61 -13.39 29.67
C CYS A 62 20.62 -12.71 28.73
N ALA A 63 21.56 -13.48 28.17
CA ALA A 63 22.45 -12.98 27.12
C ALA A 63 21.69 -12.82 25.79
N ALA A 64 22.05 -11.81 25.00
CA ALA A 64 21.38 -11.45 23.75
C ALA A 64 21.30 -12.63 22.75
N GLU A 65 22.36 -13.44 22.64
CA GLU A 65 22.44 -14.60 21.73
C GLU A 65 21.55 -15.78 22.17
N SER A 66 21.02 -15.71 23.39
CA SER A 66 20.14 -16.73 23.95
C SER A 66 18.72 -16.23 24.19
N LEU A 67 18.46 -14.96 23.88
CA LEU A 67 17.21 -14.27 24.16
C LEU A 67 16.01 -14.98 23.53
N ASP A 68 16.10 -15.36 22.26
CA ASP A 68 14.99 -16.06 21.60
C ASP A 68 14.66 -17.38 22.31
N LYS A 69 15.67 -18.25 22.40
CA LYS A 69 15.54 -19.61 22.90
C LYS A 69 15.12 -19.67 24.37
N GLN A 70 15.67 -18.79 25.21
CA GLN A 70 15.46 -18.85 26.65
C GLN A 70 14.21 -18.08 27.08
N VAL A 71 13.85 -17.00 26.36
CA VAL A 71 12.78 -16.09 26.75
C VAL A 71 11.69 -16.03 25.66
N PHE A 72 11.97 -15.45 24.49
CA PHE A 72 10.91 -15.09 23.54
C PHE A 72 10.12 -16.27 22.98
N GLN A 73 10.79 -17.36 22.61
CA GLN A 73 10.14 -18.57 22.08
C GLN A 73 9.14 -19.18 23.07
N LYS A 74 9.34 -18.95 24.38
CA LYS A 74 8.48 -19.48 25.44
C LYS A 74 7.34 -18.54 25.81
N ILE A 75 7.54 -17.21 25.73
CA ILE A 75 6.57 -16.23 26.24
C ILE A 75 5.74 -15.53 25.16
N LEU A 76 6.34 -15.24 23.98
CA LEU A 76 5.68 -14.44 22.96
C LEU A 76 4.48 -15.15 22.30
N PRO A 77 4.53 -16.47 22.00
CA PRO A 77 3.37 -17.19 21.51
C PRO A 77 2.20 -17.18 22.50
N THR A 78 2.49 -17.24 23.79
CA THR A 78 1.48 -17.15 24.87
C THR A 78 0.84 -15.77 24.88
N ALA A 79 1.63 -14.69 24.83
CA ALA A 79 1.10 -13.33 24.77
C ALA A 79 0.24 -13.08 23.51
N HIS A 80 0.70 -13.58 22.36
CA HIS A 80 -0.04 -13.51 21.09
C HIS A 80 -1.38 -14.24 21.20
N ARG A 81 -1.38 -15.47 21.71
CA ARG A 81 -2.59 -16.28 21.87
C ARG A 81 -3.58 -15.63 22.84
N SER A 82 -3.12 -15.11 23.98
CA SER A 82 -3.97 -14.40 24.93
C SER A 82 -4.62 -13.16 24.31
N LEU A 83 -3.90 -12.43 23.44
CA LEU A 83 -4.46 -11.31 22.70
C LEU A 83 -5.55 -11.78 21.72
N LEU A 84 -5.30 -12.87 20.99
CA LEU A 84 -6.28 -13.43 20.06
C LEU A 84 -7.55 -13.89 20.78
N GLU A 85 -7.40 -14.55 21.94
CA GLU A 85 -8.51 -15.03 22.77
C GLU A 85 -9.38 -13.87 23.30
N VAL A 86 -8.77 -12.81 23.82
CA VAL A 86 -9.54 -11.65 24.32
C VAL A 86 -10.27 -10.91 23.20
N VAL A 87 -9.66 -10.76 22.02
CA VAL A 87 -10.30 -10.12 20.86
C VAL A 87 -11.50 -10.94 20.37
N LYS A 88 -11.37 -12.28 20.31
CA LYS A 88 -12.49 -13.18 20.00
C LYS A 88 -13.60 -13.09 21.03
N ALA A 89 -13.25 -13.09 22.33
CA ALA A 89 -14.21 -12.98 23.42
C ALA A 89 -14.98 -11.65 23.43
N ILE A 90 -14.39 -10.57 22.90
CA ILE A 90 -15.11 -9.31 22.65
C ILE A 90 -16.09 -9.50 21.48
N GLY A 91 -15.64 -10.08 20.37
CA GLY A 91 -16.46 -10.27 19.16
C GLY A 91 -17.71 -11.12 19.38
N GLU A 92 -17.58 -12.25 20.09
CA GLU A 92 -18.68 -13.19 20.36
C GLU A 92 -19.81 -12.57 21.22
N ARG A 93 -19.46 -11.69 22.16
CA ARG A 93 -20.47 -11.05 23.02
C ARG A 93 -21.22 -9.93 22.33
N THR A 94 -20.53 -9.16 21.49
CA THR A 94 -21.15 -8.01 20.81
C THR A 94 -22.19 -8.39 19.76
N SER A 95 -22.27 -9.67 19.33
CA SER A 95 -23.35 -10.17 18.49
C SER A 95 -24.66 -10.46 19.23
N ASP A 96 -24.61 -10.62 20.56
CA ASP A 96 -25.78 -10.89 21.39
C ASP A 96 -26.37 -9.56 21.88
N ASN A 97 -27.58 -9.23 21.42
CA ASN A 97 -28.28 -7.94 21.59
C ASN A 97 -28.71 -7.60 23.05
N GLU A 98 -27.97 -7.97 24.09
CA GLU A 98 -28.29 -7.63 25.48
C GLU A 98 -27.56 -6.39 26.00
N LYS A 99 -28.33 -5.49 26.62
CA LYS A 99 -28.02 -4.07 26.82
C LYS A 99 -27.09 -3.80 28.03
N ILE A 100 -26.19 -2.84 27.84
CA ILE A 100 -25.60 -1.89 28.83
C ILE A 100 -24.66 -2.49 29.90
N HIS A 101 -24.90 -3.68 30.45
CA HIS A 101 -24.02 -4.30 31.44
C HIS A 101 -22.68 -4.82 30.88
N ASP A 102 -22.52 -4.82 29.55
CA ASP A 102 -21.34 -5.33 28.85
C ASP A 102 -20.28 -4.25 28.56
N LEU A 103 -20.60 -2.95 28.72
CA LEU A 103 -19.65 -1.88 28.35
C LEU A 103 -18.42 -1.88 29.24
N ASP A 104 -18.60 -2.02 30.56
CA ASP A 104 -17.48 -2.06 31.50
C ASP A 104 -16.64 -3.32 31.27
N ASP A 105 -17.25 -4.50 31.10
CA ASP A 105 -16.53 -5.74 30.79
C ASP A 105 -15.70 -5.62 29.50
N VAL A 106 -16.28 -5.06 28.44
CA VAL A 106 -15.58 -4.79 27.18
C VAL A 106 -14.44 -3.79 27.36
N LYS A 107 -14.61 -2.73 28.17
CA LYS A 107 -13.52 -1.80 28.52
C LYS A 107 -12.40 -2.51 29.28
N HIS A 108 -12.73 -3.37 30.25
CA HIS A 108 -11.73 -4.16 30.99
C HIS A 108 -10.94 -5.08 30.04
N LYS A 109 -11.60 -5.76 29.11
CA LYS A 109 -10.94 -6.58 28.08
C LYS A 109 -10.06 -5.76 27.13
N LEU A 110 -10.48 -4.55 26.75
CA LEU A 110 -9.66 -3.65 25.95
C LEU A 110 -8.44 -3.11 26.72
N GLN A 111 -8.57 -2.87 28.02
CA GLN A 111 -7.46 -2.52 28.90
C GLN A 111 -6.49 -3.69 29.05
N PHE A 112 -6.98 -4.93 29.09
CA PHE A 112 -6.13 -6.13 29.03
C PHE A 112 -5.31 -6.19 27.74
N CYS A 113 -5.93 -5.90 26.57
CA CYS A 113 -5.20 -5.76 25.31
C CYS A 113 -4.12 -4.67 25.39
N ASP A 114 -4.42 -3.52 26.02
CA ASP A 114 -3.47 -2.41 26.17
C ASP A 114 -2.27 -2.82 27.02
N GLY A 115 -2.51 -3.53 28.13
CA GLY A 115 -1.46 -4.09 28.98
C GLY A 115 -0.57 -5.10 28.25
N LEU A 116 -1.14 -5.97 27.41
CA LEU A 116 -0.36 -6.85 26.54
C LEU A 116 0.50 -6.07 25.54
N LEU A 117 -0.04 -4.99 24.95
CA LEU A 117 0.75 -4.14 24.06
C LEU A 117 1.88 -3.39 24.81
N VAL A 118 1.69 -3.01 26.07
CA VAL A 118 2.78 -2.47 26.91
C VAL A 118 3.89 -3.51 27.09
N PHE A 119 3.52 -4.78 27.30
CA PHE A 119 4.48 -5.89 27.33
C PHE A 119 5.25 -6.04 26.01
N TRP A 120 4.55 -6.01 24.87
CA TRP A 120 5.18 -6.07 23.53
C TRP A 120 6.11 -4.88 23.27
N TRP A 121 5.69 -3.68 23.68
CA TRP A 121 6.54 -2.49 23.64
C TRP A 121 7.84 -2.71 24.41
N LYS A 122 7.78 -3.29 25.61
CA LYS A 122 8.97 -3.52 26.43
C LYS A 122 9.93 -4.55 25.81
N CYS A 123 9.40 -5.61 25.21
CA CYS A 123 10.21 -6.55 24.42
C CYS A 123 10.94 -5.84 23.27
N MET A 124 10.24 -4.96 22.55
CA MET A 124 10.82 -4.19 21.46
C MET A 124 11.86 -3.17 21.94
N GLU A 125 11.58 -2.45 23.02
CA GLU A 125 12.52 -1.47 23.61
C GLU A 125 13.84 -2.14 23.97
N HIS A 126 13.80 -3.33 24.59
CA HIS A 126 14.99 -4.08 24.93
C HIS A 126 15.82 -4.48 23.70
N VAL A 127 15.19 -5.03 22.66
CA VAL A 127 15.90 -5.41 21.43
C VAL A 127 16.44 -4.19 20.69
N SER A 128 15.69 -3.08 20.68
CA SER A 128 16.10 -1.83 20.03
C SER A 128 17.33 -1.18 20.66
N ALA A 129 17.62 -1.51 21.93
CA ALA A 129 18.79 -1.01 22.66
C ALA A 129 20.09 -1.74 22.27
N PHE A 130 20.01 -2.86 21.55
CA PHE A 130 21.19 -3.53 21.02
C PHE A 130 21.81 -2.72 19.87
N LYS A 131 23.13 -2.86 19.68
CA LYS A 131 23.82 -2.23 18.54
C LYS A 131 23.47 -2.91 17.23
N LYS A 132 23.71 -4.22 17.16
CA LYS A 132 23.34 -5.12 16.07
C LYS A 132 23.06 -6.50 16.65
N ILE A 133 22.05 -7.19 16.13
CA ILE A 133 21.70 -8.56 16.53
C ILE A 133 21.27 -9.36 15.31
N ARG A 134 21.68 -10.64 15.22
CA ARG A 134 21.19 -11.51 14.15
C ARG A 134 19.71 -11.81 14.32
N ALA A 135 18.97 -11.86 13.22
CA ALA A 135 17.53 -12.14 13.21
C ALA A 135 17.21 -13.48 13.89
N PHE A 136 18.07 -14.48 13.75
CA PHE A 136 17.95 -15.77 14.46
C PHE A 136 17.79 -15.64 15.99
N TYR A 137 18.47 -14.68 16.63
CA TYR A 137 18.40 -14.48 18.09
C TYR A 137 17.16 -13.71 18.56
N VAL A 138 16.30 -13.31 17.62
CA VAL A 138 15.01 -12.65 17.89
C VAL A 138 13.91 -13.15 16.93
N ALA A 139 14.06 -14.37 16.43
CA ALA A 139 13.18 -14.93 15.40
C ALA A 139 11.72 -15.05 15.87
N SER A 140 11.51 -15.44 17.12
CA SER A 140 10.17 -15.52 17.70
C SER A 140 9.51 -14.14 17.79
N LEU A 141 10.28 -13.09 18.08
CA LEU A 141 9.78 -11.72 18.07
C LEU A 141 9.38 -11.27 16.66
N CYS A 142 10.24 -11.53 15.67
CA CYS A 142 9.98 -11.19 14.26
C CYS A 142 8.76 -11.92 13.68
N ASN A 143 8.48 -13.15 14.12
CA ASN A 143 7.30 -13.90 13.70
C ASN A 143 6.01 -13.44 14.40
N ASN A 144 6.04 -13.27 15.73
CA ASN A 144 4.81 -13.09 16.50
C ASN A 144 4.36 -11.62 16.58
N LEU A 145 5.29 -10.66 16.53
CA LEU A 145 4.93 -9.26 16.68
C LEU A 145 4.08 -8.73 15.51
N PRO A 146 4.43 -8.95 14.23
CA PRO A 146 3.60 -8.50 13.11
C PRO A 146 2.18 -9.08 13.17
N GLU A 147 2.04 -10.37 13.45
CA GLU A 147 0.74 -11.03 13.61
C GLU A 147 -0.06 -10.45 14.78
N THR A 148 0.60 -10.07 15.87
CA THR A 148 -0.03 -9.39 17.01
C THR A 148 -0.55 -8.00 16.62
N ILE A 149 0.26 -7.21 15.89
CA ILE A 149 -0.16 -5.89 15.39
C ILE A 149 -1.31 -6.03 14.41
N LYS A 150 -1.26 -7.04 13.53
CA LYS A 150 -2.31 -7.36 12.57
C LYS A 150 -3.66 -7.58 13.25
N ILE A 151 -3.71 -8.40 14.31
CA ILE A 151 -4.93 -8.64 15.10
C ILE A 151 -5.53 -7.32 15.60
N ILE A 152 -4.71 -6.42 16.17
CA ILE A 152 -5.20 -5.12 16.67
C ILE A 152 -5.75 -4.26 15.54
N PHE A 153 -5.02 -4.18 14.41
CA PHE A 153 -5.42 -3.37 13.28
C PHE A 153 -6.74 -3.87 12.66
N GLU A 154 -6.87 -5.19 12.48
CA GLU A 154 -8.11 -5.82 11.99
C GLU A 154 -9.28 -5.55 12.93
N HIS A 155 -9.06 -5.72 14.24
CA HIS A 155 -10.08 -5.46 15.25
C HIS A 155 -10.53 -3.99 15.27
N CYS A 156 -9.58 -3.05 15.21
CA CYS A 156 -9.87 -1.62 15.12
C CYS A 156 -10.61 -1.28 13.82
N LYS A 157 -10.25 -1.89 12.68
CA LYS A 157 -10.93 -1.70 11.39
C LYS A 157 -12.36 -2.23 11.39
N ALA A 158 -12.57 -3.39 12.00
CA ALA A 158 -13.88 -4.01 12.15
C ALA A 158 -14.76 -3.35 13.22
N SER A 159 -14.19 -2.45 14.05
CA SER A 159 -14.86 -1.90 15.21
C SER A 159 -16.24 -1.27 14.98
N PRO A 160 -16.54 -0.56 13.86
CA PRO A 160 -17.89 -0.05 13.65
C PRO A 160 -18.95 -1.15 13.56
N LYS A 161 -18.58 -2.31 13.00
CA LYS A 161 -19.44 -3.48 12.88
C LYS A 161 -19.46 -4.28 14.18
N THR A 162 -18.30 -4.48 14.81
CA THR A 162 -18.18 -5.28 16.04
C THR A 162 -18.91 -4.61 17.21
N TYR A 163 -18.67 -3.33 17.47
CA TYR A 163 -19.19 -2.70 18.69
C TYR A 163 -20.60 -2.14 18.56
N GLY A 164 -21.05 -1.81 17.33
CA GLY A 164 -22.37 -1.26 17.07
C GLY A 164 -22.71 -0.08 18.02
N VAL A 165 -23.71 -0.28 18.87
CA VAL A 165 -24.17 0.73 19.85
C VAL A 165 -23.16 1.04 20.95
N LEU A 166 -22.23 0.12 21.26
CA LEU A 166 -21.21 0.29 22.29
C LEU A 166 -20.00 1.11 21.80
N LEU A 167 -19.88 1.35 20.49
CA LEU A 167 -18.71 1.98 19.88
C LEU A 167 -18.40 3.35 20.49
N SER A 168 -19.42 4.17 20.76
CA SER A 168 -19.24 5.49 21.35
C SER A 168 -18.62 5.43 22.75
N GLY A 169 -18.93 4.37 23.51
CA GLY A 169 -18.41 4.14 24.85
C GLY A 169 -17.00 3.57 24.89
N THR A 170 -16.55 2.87 23.84
CA THR A 170 -15.23 2.18 23.76
C THR A 170 -14.24 2.88 22.82
N MET A 171 -14.64 4.00 22.20
CA MET A 171 -13.84 4.66 21.17
C MET A 171 -12.49 5.15 21.68
N GLN A 172 -12.39 5.56 22.94
CA GLN A 172 -11.12 6.05 23.49
C GLN A 172 -10.12 4.89 23.67
N GLU A 173 -10.58 3.76 24.19
CA GLU A 173 -9.80 2.55 24.36
C GLU A 173 -9.31 2.01 23.02
N LEU A 174 -10.20 1.96 22.01
CA LEU A 174 -9.85 1.56 20.64
C LEU A 174 -8.82 2.49 19.99
N LYS A 175 -8.95 3.82 20.19
CA LYS A 175 -7.96 4.79 19.72
C LYS A 175 -6.60 4.58 20.38
N ASN A 176 -6.57 4.34 21.69
CA ASN A 176 -5.34 4.08 22.43
C ASN A 176 -4.64 2.81 21.93
N LEU A 177 -5.40 1.73 21.73
CA LEU A 177 -4.88 0.48 21.16
C LEU A 177 -4.28 0.68 19.76
N PHE A 178 -5.00 1.37 18.87
CA PHE A 178 -4.51 1.64 17.52
C PHE A 178 -3.22 2.47 17.53
N LEU A 179 -3.19 3.56 18.32
CA LEU A 179 -2.01 4.42 18.43
C LEU A 179 -0.81 3.66 19.02
N ARG A 180 -1.03 2.85 20.05
CA ARG A 180 0.04 2.06 20.68
C ARG A 180 0.56 0.98 19.73
N ALA A 181 -0.32 0.23 19.06
CA ALA A 181 0.07 -0.75 18.06
C ALA A 181 0.85 -0.10 16.90
N GLY A 182 0.41 1.06 16.42
CA GLY A 182 1.15 1.84 15.41
C GLY A 182 2.53 2.28 15.89
N ALA A 183 2.65 2.72 17.15
CA ALA A 183 3.94 3.09 17.74
C ALA A 183 4.88 1.88 17.88
N ILE A 184 4.37 0.72 18.32
CA ILE A 184 5.14 -0.53 18.41
C ILE A 184 5.60 -0.95 17.01
N PHE A 185 4.73 -0.91 16.00
CA PHE A 185 5.09 -1.25 14.63
C PHE A 185 6.17 -0.33 14.08
N LYS A 186 6.10 0.97 14.36
CA LYS A 186 7.12 1.95 13.98
C LYS A 186 8.47 1.66 14.64
N LEU A 187 8.47 1.32 15.92
CA LEU A 187 9.69 0.90 16.64
C LEU A 187 10.24 -0.40 16.07
N PHE A 188 9.37 -1.37 15.73
CA PHE A 188 9.74 -2.62 15.10
C PHE A 188 10.42 -2.40 13.76
N PHE A 189 9.84 -1.59 12.88
CA PHE A 189 10.46 -1.23 11.61
C PHE A 189 11.83 -0.54 11.81
N ALA A 190 11.92 0.45 12.70
CA ALA A 190 13.20 1.11 12.99
C ALA A 190 14.26 0.12 13.53
N THR A 191 13.83 -0.89 14.27
CA THR A 191 14.70 -1.96 14.79
C THR A 191 15.12 -2.93 13.68
N LEU A 192 14.23 -3.28 12.75
CA LEU A 192 14.55 -4.07 11.55
C LEU A 192 15.55 -3.35 10.64
N ASP A 193 15.39 -2.04 10.48
CA ASP A 193 16.23 -1.19 9.63
C ASP A 193 17.61 -0.92 10.27
N GLY A 194 17.64 -0.73 11.59
CA GLY A 194 18.81 -0.24 12.31
C GLY A 194 19.60 -1.28 13.08
N VAL A 195 18.95 -2.33 13.60
CA VAL A 195 19.52 -3.20 14.65
C VAL A 195 19.55 -4.67 14.22
N ILE A 196 18.44 -5.20 13.71
CA ILE A 196 18.34 -6.60 13.30
C ILE A 196 19.05 -6.78 11.96
N VAL A 197 19.87 -7.84 11.85
CA VAL A 197 20.60 -8.20 10.64
C VAL A 197 20.16 -9.60 10.24
N PHE A 198 19.68 -9.74 9.01
CA PHE A 198 19.36 -11.03 8.40
C PHE A 198 20.60 -11.58 7.70
N ASP A 199 20.94 -12.83 7.99
CA ASP A 199 21.94 -13.58 7.25
C ASP A 199 21.25 -14.32 6.10
N THR A 200 21.24 -13.72 4.90
CA THR A 200 20.49 -14.22 3.75
C THR A 200 21.14 -15.42 3.06
N ASP A 201 22.34 -15.82 3.49
CA ASP A 201 22.94 -17.11 3.12
C ASP A 201 22.31 -18.29 3.88
N VAL A 202 21.56 -18.01 4.95
CA VAL A 202 20.85 -19.00 5.75
C VAL A 202 19.38 -19.07 5.34
N GLU A 203 18.95 -20.24 4.87
CA GLU A 203 17.58 -20.47 4.37
C GLU A 203 16.50 -20.07 5.39
N SER A 204 16.65 -20.46 6.66
CA SER A 204 15.66 -20.16 7.71
C SER A 204 15.57 -18.68 8.06
N GLU A 205 16.67 -17.91 7.94
CA GLU A 205 16.63 -16.45 8.11
C GLU A 205 16.05 -15.75 6.88
N THR A 206 16.27 -16.29 5.69
CA THR A 206 15.64 -15.81 4.45
C THR A 206 14.13 -16.06 4.44
N GLU A 207 13.68 -17.23 4.91
CA GLU A 207 12.26 -17.50 5.15
C GLU A 207 11.66 -16.55 6.18
N LEU A 208 12.40 -16.23 7.25
CA LEU A 208 11.95 -15.27 8.25
C LEU A 208 11.82 -13.86 7.65
N LEU A 209 12.80 -13.43 6.86
CA LEU A 209 12.77 -12.14 6.17
C LEU A 209 11.55 -12.02 5.25
N THR A 210 11.29 -13.03 4.42
CA THR A 210 10.13 -13.02 3.51
C THR A 210 8.80 -12.99 4.27
N LYS A 211 8.68 -13.72 5.39
CA LYS A 211 7.51 -13.63 6.29
C LYS A 211 7.33 -12.25 6.89
N VAL A 212 8.42 -11.62 7.34
CA VAL A 212 8.39 -10.26 7.89
C VAL A 212 7.93 -9.25 6.83
N VAL A 213 8.45 -9.34 5.61
CA VAL A 213 8.04 -8.46 4.49
C VAL A 213 6.57 -8.65 4.13
N ASP A 214 6.11 -9.90 4.00
CA ASP A 214 4.71 -10.22 3.71
C ASP A 214 3.76 -9.70 4.81
N ALA A 215 4.16 -9.84 6.08
CA ALA A 215 3.38 -9.31 7.20
C ALA A 215 3.32 -7.77 7.19
N HIS A 216 4.40 -7.07 6.83
CA HIS A 216 4.38 -5.61 6.68
C HIS A 216 3.42 -5.16 5.57
N GLY A 217 3.43 -5.84 4.42
CA GLY A 217 2.50 -5.58 3.32
C GLY A 217 1.05 -5.84 3.72
N SER A 218 0.81 -6.94 4.43
CA SER A 218 -0.51 -7.28 4.98
C SER A 218 -1.04 -6.21 5.94
N ILE A 219 -0.21 -5.73 6.86
CA ILE A 219 -0.58 -4.65 7.80
C ILE A 219 -0.85 -3.34 7.05
N ALA A 220 -0.07 -3.03 6.00
CA ALA A 220 -0.33 -1.87 5.14
C ALA A 220 -1.72 -1.94 4.50
N SER A 221 -2.08 -3.08 3.91
CA SER A 221 -3.41 -3.32 3.32
C SER A 221 -4.54 -3.15 4.35
N ILE A 222 -4.35 -3.62 5.58
CA ILE A 222 -5.34 -3.43 6.65
C ILE A 222 -5.47 -1.94 7.02
N ALA A 223 -4.35 -1.23 7.14
CA ALA A 223 -4.35 0.19 7.50
C ALA A 223 -5.08 1.08 6.46
N ASN A 224 -5.23 0.63 5.22
CA ASN A 224 -6.02 1.34 4.21
C ASN A 224 -7.48 1.51 4.70
N GLY A 225 -7.99 2.75 4.61
CA GLY A 225 -9.33 3.13 5.07
C GLY A 225 -9.46 3.40 6.58
N MET A 226 -8.37 3.30 7.36
CA MET A 226 -8.37 3.62 8.80
C MET A 226 -7.87 5.05 9.08
N ASP A 227 -6.55 5.23 9.18
CA ASP A 227 -5.89 6.53 9.27
C ASP A 227 -4.89 6.66 8.12
N THR A 228 -5.07 7.70 7.31
CA THR A 228 -4.30 7.87 6.09
C THR A 228 -2.82 8.12 6.33
N LYS A 229 -2.46 8.75 7.46
CA LYS A 229 -1.06 8.99 7.80
C LYS A 229 -0.38 7.67 8.17
N THR A 230 -1.01 6.88 9.04
CA THR A 230 -0.53 5.54 9.41
C THR A 230 -0.41 4.64 8.18
N TYR A 231 -1.41 4.62 7.29
CA TYR A 231 -1.36 3.82 6.06
C TYR A 231 -0.13 4.14 5.20
N ILE A 232 0.16 5.43 4.97
CA ILE A 232 1.33 5.85 4.19
C ILE A 232 2.64 5.51 4.92
N GLU A 233 2.75 5.77 6.23
CA GLU A 233 3.97 5.44 6.99
C GLU A 233 4.27 3.93 6.96
N ILE A 234 3.24 3.08 7.09
CA ILE A 234 3.40 1.61 7.02
C ILE A 234 3.73 1.16 5.59
N SER A 235 3.12 1.77 4.58
CA SER A 235 3.42 1.47 3.16
C SER A 235 4.86 1.85 2.79
N GLU A 236 5.36 3.00 3.29
CA GLU A 236 6.75 3.43 3.12
C GLU A 236 7.72 2.46 3.82
N ALA A 237 7.37 1.97 5.01
CA ALA A 237 8.17 0.98 5.73
C ALA A 237 8.25 -0.36 4.97
N PHE A 238 7.12 -0.88 4.50
CA PHE A 238 7.07 -2.08 3.65
C PHE A 238 7.93 -1.91 2.40
N ALA A 239 7.74 -0.80 1.67
CA ALA A 239 8.47 -0.54 0.44
C ALA A 239 9.98 -0.40 0.67
N LYS A 240 10.39 0.14 1.82
CA LYS A 240 11.81 0.22 2.18
C LYS A 240 12.40 -1.18 2.37
N LEU A 241 11.78 -2.04 3.18
CA LEU A 241 12.25 -3.42 3.39
C LEU A 241 12.30 -4.20 2.07
N ALA A 242 11.26 -4.10 1.24
CA ALA A 242 11.20 -4.77 -0.05
C ALA A 242 12.30 -4.31 -1.02
N VAL A 243 12.77 -3.06 -0.93
CA VAL A 243 13.83 -2.53 -1.79
C VAL A 243 15.21 -2.86 -1.23
N ASP A 244 15.40 -2.73 0.08
CA ASP A 244 16.71 -2.94 0.72
C ASP A 244 17.14 -4.41 0.61
N TYR A 245 16.19 -5.35 0.68
CA TYR A 245 16.42 -6.79 0.52
C TYR A 245 15.95 -7.35 -0.83
N GLN A 246 15.86 -6.51 -1.87
CA GLN A 246 15.28 -6.90 -3.15
C GLN A 246 15.90 -8.18 -3.76
N SER A 247 17.22 -8.37 -3.64
CA SER A 247 17.91 -9.49 -4.28
C SER A 247 17.51 -10.82 -3.65
N ASP A 248 17.48 -10.86 -2.32
CA ASP A 248 17.14 -12.05 -1.55
C ASP A 248 15.65 -12.39 -1.67
N ILE A 249 14.79 -11.36 -1.63
CA ILE A 249 13.34 -11.55 -1.77
C ILE A 249 12.99 -12.04 -3.19
N LYS A 250 13.61 -11.47 -4.24
CA LYS A 250 13.40 -11.92 -5.63
C LYS A 250 13.77 -13.39 -5.82
N TYR A 251 14.81 -13.85 -5.15
CA TYR A 251 15.24 -15.25 -5.21
C TYR A 251 14.31 -16.18 -4.40
N ALA A 252 13.94 -15.78 -3.19
CA ALA A 252 13.21 -16.64 -2.26
C ALA A 252 11.68 -16.64 -2.47
N SER A 253 11.07 -15.45 -2.51
CA SER A 253 9.61 -15.32 -2.61
C SER A 253 9.20 -13.92 -3.12
N PRO A 254 9.30 -13.64 -4.43
CA PRO A 254 8.88 -12.36 -5.00
C PRO A 254 7.38 -12.10 -4.78
N ASN A 255 6.58 -13.16 -4.70
CA ASN A 255 5.13 -13.07 -4.43
C ASN A 255 4.81 -12.37 -3.10
N SER A 256 5.71 -12.39 -2.12
CA SER A 256 5.56 -11.64 -0.86
C SER A 256 5.53 -10.11 -1.05
N VAL A 257 5.92 -9.61 -2.23
CA VAL A 257 5.87 -8.18 -2.56
C VAL A 257 4.83 -7.91 -3.65
N ILE A 258 4.75 -8.77 -4.67
CA ILE A 258 3.88 -8.58 -5.83
C ILE A 258 2.39 -8.52 -5.45
N THR A 259 1.95 -9.36 -4.52
CA THR A 259 0.55 -9.36 -4.04
C THR A 259 0.15 -8.04 -3.39
N HIS A 260 1.03 -7.50 -2.52
CA HIS A 260 0.79 -6.23 -1.84
C HIS A 260 0.97 -5.04 -2.77
N LEU A 261 1.87 -5.11 -3.76
CA LEU A 261 1.99 -4.12 -4.83
C LEU A 261 0.67 -4.00 -5.62
N ALA A 262 0.08 -5.14 -6.02
CA ALA A 262 -1.21 -5.14 -6.71
C ALA A 262 -2.32 -4.50 -5.86
N GLN A 263 -2.33 -4.79 -4.55
CA GLN A 263 -3.29 -4.17 -3.63
C GLN A 263 -3.06 -2.66 -3.48
N MET A 264 -1.81 -2.20 -3.33
CA MET A 264 -1.48 -0.78 -3.28
C MET A 264 -1.86 -0.04 -4.56
N ALA A 265 -1.74 -0.69 -5.73
CA ALA A 265 -2.20 -0.12 -7.00
C ALA A 265 -3.73 0.07 -7.00
N LYS A 266 -4.51 -0.92 -6.55
CA LYS A 266 -5.96 -0.80 -6.40
C LYS A 266 -6.35 0.28 -5.39
N ASP A 267 -5.65 0.35 -4.27
CA ASP A 267 -5.87 1.37 -3.24
C ASP A 267 -5.63 2.78 -3.81
N ALA A 268 -4.55 2.96 -4.59
CA ALA A 268 -4.25 4.22 -5.27
C ALA A 268 -5.33 4.60 -6.29
N SER A 269 -5.83 3.64 -7.09
CA SER A 269 -6.93 3.85 -8.04
C SER A 269 -8.22 4.30 -7.34
N CYS A 270 -8.56 3.68 -6.22
CA CYS A 270 -9.73 4.01 -5.41
C CYS A 270 -9.61 5.41 -4.76
N LEU A 271 -8.43 5.77 -4.29
CA LEU A 271 -8.18 7.11 -3.75
C LEU A 271 -8.26 8.18 -4.85
N LEU A 272 -7.74 7.89 -6.06
CA LEU A 272 -7.84 8.78 -7.21
C LEU A 272 -9.29 9.04 -7.62
N SER A 273 -10.13 7.99 -7.66
CA SER A 273 -11.55 8.15 -7.99
C SER A 273 -12.29 8.97 -6.94
N THR A 274 -11.99 8.78 -5.66
CA THR A 274 -12.60 9.53 -4.55
C THR A 274 -12.30 11.04 -4.62
N ILE A 275 -11.13 11.45 -5.13
CA ILE A 275 -10.79 12.87 -5.26
C ILE A 275 -11.73 13.59 -6.26
N LYS A 276 -12.25 12.87 -7.27
CA LYS A 276 -13.17 13.43 -8.27
C LYS A 276 -14.44 14.02 -7.63
N ASP A 277 -14.87 13.44 -6.51
CA ASP A 277 -16.17 13.70 -5.88
C ASP A 277 -16.08 14.64 -4.64
N GLN A 278 -14.90 15.17 -4.30
CA GLN A 278 -14.68 15.95 -3.07
C GLN A 278 -14.50 17.47 -3.25
N ASN A 279 -14.87 18.24 -2.21
CA ASN A 279 -14.64 19.69 -2.07
C ASN A 279 -13.16 20.05 -1.73
N ASP A 280 -12.71 21.24 -2.14
CA ASP A 280 -11.30 21.69 -2.25
C ASP A 280 -10.35 21.39 -1.07
N LYS A 281 -10.75 21.51 0.21
CA LYS A 281 -9.82 21.32 1.34
C LYS A 281 -9.45 19.86 1.63
N ASN A 282 -10.37 18.93 1.40
CA ASN A 282 -10.09 17.50 1.57
C ASN A 282 -9.31 16.95 0.37
N VAL A 283 -9.46 17.58 -0.80
CA VAL A 283 -8.75 17.24 -2.04
C VAL A 283 -7.24 17.37 -1.89
N GLU A 284 -6.71 18.46 -1.31
CA GLU A 284 -5.25 18.66 -1.19
C GLU A 284 -4.59 17.57 -0.32
N ARG A 285 -5.19 17.23 0.83
CA ARG A 285 -4.68 16.19 1.73
C ARG A 285 -4.72 14.80 1.06
N THR A 286 -5.85 14.45 0.45
CA THR A 286 -6.00 13.16 -0.26
C THR A 286 -5.04 13.08 -1.45
N THR A 287 -4.80 14.19 -2.15
CA THR A 287 -3.86 14.24 -3.27
C THR A 287 -2.42 14.01 -2.81
N LEU A 288 -1.98 14.61 -1.70
CA LEU A 288 -0.64 14.37 -1.13
C LEU A 288 -0.42 12.90 -0.77
N VAL A 289 -1.45 12.25 -0.24
CA VAL A 289 -1.43 10.82 0.13
C VAL A 289 -1.28 9.97 -1.13
N VAL A 290 -2.14 10.19 -2.12
CA VAL A 290 -2.10 9.46 -3.39
C VAL A 290 -0.74 9.60 -4.04
N MET A 291 -0.16 10.81 -4.10
CA MET A 291 1.17 10.99 -4.67
C MET A 291 2.27 10.18 -3.97
N ARG A 292 2.22 10.08 -2.64
CA ARG A 292 3.20 9.28 -1.90
C ARG A 292 3.03 7.79 -2.20
N LEU A 293 1.78 7.32 -2.23
CA LEU A 293 1.48 5.94 -2.60
C LEU A 293 1.90 5.62 -4.03
N LEU A 294 1.63 6.52 -4.98
CA LEU A 294 2.05 6.37 -6.38
C LEU A 294 3.57 6.22 -6.51
N LYS A 295 4.35 7.01 -5.75
CA LYS A 295 5.81 6.88 -5.73
C LYS A 295 6.28 5.52 -5.19
N ILE A 296 5.56 4.99 -4.20
CA ILE A 296 5.83 3.65 -3.66
C ILE A 296 5.56 2.59 -4.74
N VAL A 297 4.38 2.64 -5.35
CA VAL A 297 3.97 1.71 -6.42
C VAL A 297 4.97 1.78 -7.58
N GLU A 298 5.28 2.97 -8.11
CA GLU A 298 6.26 3.18 -9.18
C GLU A 298 7.63 2.56 -8.84
N LYS A 299 8.14 2.80 -7.62
CA LYS A 299 9.42 2.27 -7.16
C LYS A 299 9.40 0.74 -7.11
N LEU A 300 8.36 0.15 -6.53
CA LEU A 300 8.24 -1.31 -6.40
C LEU A 300 8.03 -1.98 -7.76
N THR A 301 7.20 -1.41 -8.64
CA THR A 301 7.00 -1.89 -10.01
C THR A 301 8.33 -1.92 -10.77
N ARG A 302 9.15 -0.87 -10.66
CA ARG A 302 10.47 -0.84 -11.31
C ARG A 302 11.45 -1.84 -10.71
N VAL A 303 11.40 -2.04 -9.39
CA VAL A 303 12.30 -2.97 -8.72
C VAL A 303 11.94 -4.42 -9.02
N TYR A 304 10.65 -4.75 -9.11
CA TYR A 304 10.15 -6.13 -9.28
C TYR A 304 9.56 -6.39 -10.68
N ASP A 305 10.00 -5.64 -11.69
CA ASP A 305 9.49 -5.64 -13.06
C ASP A 305 9.39 -7.04 -13.69
N THR A 306 10.43 -7.86 -13.57
CA THR A 306 10.47 -9.22 -14.14
C THR A 306 9.58 -10.24 -13.41
N PHE A 307 8.96 -9.86 -12.29
CA PHE A 307 8.13 -10.73 -11.46
C PHE A 307 6.66 -10.32 -11.44
N LEU A 308 6.28 -9.29 -12.20
CA LEU A 308 4.91 -8.83 -12.27
C LEU A 308 4.03 -9.94 -12.87
N THR A 309 3.00 -10.33 -12.13
CA THR A 309 1.99 -11.26 -12.65
C THR A 309 1.02 -10.53 -13.57
N TYR A 310 0.35 -11.27 -14.45
CA TYR A 310 -0.71 -10.74 -15.30
C TYR A 310 -1.80 -9.98 -14.51
N GLU A 311 -2.22 -10.54 -13.36
CA GLU A 311 -3.18 -9.88 -12.47
C GLU A 311 -2.66 -8.56 -11.90
N THR A 312 -1.38 -8.52 -11.52
CA THR A 312 -0.73 -7.29 -11.03
C THR A 312 -0.68 -6.24 -12.13
N LEU A 313 -0.34 -6.64 -13.35
CA LEU A 313 -0.28 -5.75 -14.50
C LEU A 313 -1.64 -5.13 -14.84
N LEU A 314 -2.73 -5.90 -14.74
CA LEU A 314 -4.09 -5.37 -14.87
C LEU A 314 -4.38 -4.29 -13.82
N CYS A 315 -3.93 -4.46 -12.57
CA CYS A 315 -4.10 -3.46 -11.52
C CYS A 315 -3.27 -2.19 -11.81
N LEU A 316 -2.06 -2.34 -12.34
CA LEU A 316 -1.20 -1.22 -12.74
C LEU A 316 -1.78 -0.47 -13.96
N ILE A 317 -2.40 -1.16 -14.91
CA ILE A 317 -3.10 -0.54 -16.05
C ILE A 317 -4.33 0.23 -15.58
N GLU A 318 -5.11 -0.32 -14.65
CA GLU A 318 -6.23 0.37 -14.03
C GLU A 318 -5.76 1.66 -13.32
N LEU A 319 -4.66 1.58 -12.57
CA LEU A 319 -4.03 2.73 -11.95
C LEU A 319 -3.56 3.76 -12.98
N SER A 320 -2.86 3.32 -14.03
CA SER A 320 -2.39 4.20 -15.11
C SER A 320 -3.57 4.92 -15.78
N THR A 321 -4.67 4.21 -16.01
CA THR A 321 -5.93 4.77 -16.52
C THR A 321 -6.46 5.87 -15.60
N GLY A 322 -6.53 5.60 -14.29
CA GLY A 322 -6.93 6.59 -13.28
C GLY A 322 -6.01 7.81 -13.22
N MET A 323 -4.70 7.61 -13.32
CA MET A 323 -3.68 8.68 -13.32
C MET A 323 -3.82 9.61 -14.54
N HIS A 324 -4.07 9.04 -15.73
CA HIS A 324 -4.29 9.83 -16.95
C HIS A 324 -5.59 10.65 -16.86
N GLY A 325 -6.66 10.06 -16.32
CA GLY A 325 -7.90 10.78 -16.04
C GLY A 325 -7.72 11.93 -15.03
N TYR A 326 -7.01 11.67 -13.94
CA TYR A 326 -6.79 12.66 -12.88
C TYR A 326 -5.89 13.82 -13.33
N SER A 327 -4.79 13.52 -14.02
CA SER A 327 -3.87 14.54 -14.55
C SER A 327 -4.60 15.56 -15.41
N TYR A 328 -5.65 15.12 -16.08
CA TYR A 328 -6.49 15.97 -16.90
C TYR A 328 -7.50 16.82 -16.08
N LEU A 329 -8.14 16.29 -15.03
CA LEU A 329 -9.02 17.09 -14.15
C LEU A 329 -8.31 18.30 -13.51
N ASN A 330 -7.00 18.19 -13.25
CA ASN A 330 -6.21 19.29 -12.72
C ASN A 330 -5.83 20.36 -13.78
N LEU A 331 -5.90 20.04 -15.07
CA LEU A 331 -5.65 21.01 -16.15
C LEU A 331 -6.85 21.92 -16.40
N THR A 332 -8.08 21.47 -16.14
CA THR A 332 -9.31 22.27 -16.33
C THR A 332 -9.64 23.16 -15.13
N LYS A 333 -9.21 22.79 -13.91
CA LYS A 333 -9.34 23.63 -12.71
C LYS A 333 -8.28 24.73 -12.68
N SER A 334 -8.49 25.77 -13.48
CA SER A 334 -7.71 27.03 -13.47
C SER A 334 -7.68 27.64 -12.06
N GLY A 335 -6.54 27.54 -11.35
CA GLY A 335 -6.22 28.42 -10.22
C GLY A 335 -5.59 27.78 -8.98
N GLY A 336 -5.55 26.45 -8.85
CA GLY A 336 -4.90 25.76 -7.72
C GLY A 336 -3.45 25.37 -8.02
N LYS A 337 -2.60 25.21 -6.99
CA LYS A 337 -1.28 24.56 -7.11
C LYS A 337 -1.46 23.23 -7.84
N THR A 338 -0.96 23.15 -9.06
CA THR A 338 -1.13 21.99 -9.94
C THR A 338 -0.32 20.84 -9.36
N ILE A 339 -0.99 19.93 -8.68
CA ILE A 339 -0.36 18.68 -8.27
C ILE A 339 -0.39 17.76 -9.48
N SER A 340 0.75 17.68 -10.17
CA SER A 340 0.94 16.78 -11.30
C SER A 340 1.09 15.35 -10.78
N VAL A 341 0.20 14.48 -11.25
CA VAL A 341 0.40 13.03 -11.16
C VAL A 341 1.30 12.64 -12.34
N ASN A 342 2.44 12.00 -12.06
CA ASN A 342 3.43 11.59 -13.06
C ASN A 342 2.94 10.38 -13.89
N ALA A 343 1.86 10.57 -14.66
CA ALA A 343 1.23 9.50 -15.44
C ALA A 343 2.12 8.93 -16.56
N ALA A 344 2.88 9.78 -17.24
CA ALA A 344 3.76 9.35 -18.34
C ALA A 344 4.97 8.50 -17.87
N PRO A 345 5.77 8.92 -16.87
CA PRO A 345 6.85 8.08 -16.34
C PRO A 345 6.36 6.73 -15.79
N PHE A 346 5.16 6.70 -15.21
CA PHE A 346 4.55 5.46 -14.74
C PHE A 346 4.18 4.54 -15.89
N LEU A 347 3.57 5.07 -16.96
CA LEU A 347 3.32 4.30 -18.19
C LEU A 347 4.63 3.74 -18.76
N ASP A 348 5.70 4.53 -18.80
CA ASP A 348 7.01 4.08 -19.27
C ASP A 348 7.54 2.89 -18.47
N THR A 349 7.24 2.83 -17.18
CA THR A 349 7.68 1.73 -16.30
C THR A 349 6.96 0.42 -16.58
N ILE A 350 5.68 0.47 -16.98
CA ILE A 350 4.86 -0.75 -17.18
C ILE A 350 4.75 -1.19 -18.64
N PHE A 351 4.98 -0.29 -19.58
CA PHE A 351 4.73 -0.53 -21.01
C PHE A 351 5.64 -1.60 -21.60
N ASP A 352 6.89 -1.68 -21.14
CA ASP A 352 7.91 -2.58 -21.68
C ASP A 352 7.73 -4.03 -21.21
N HIS A 353 6.75 -4.31 -20.34
CA HIS A 353 6.43 -5.66 -19.89
C HIS A 353 5.77 -6.48 -21.02
N ASP A 354 6.20 -7.72 -21.23
CA ASP A 354 5.76 -8.56 -22.36
C ASP A 354 4.23 -8.71 -22.45
N ASP A 355 3.58 -8.90 -21.30
CA ASP A 355 2.13 -9.06 -21.22
C ASP A 355 1.33 -7.75 -21.27
N PHE A 356 1.99 -6.57 -21.28
CA PHE A 356 1.32 -5.27 -21.18
C PHE A 356 0.30 -5.07 -22.29
N LYS A 357 0.67 -5.42 -23.52
CA LYS A 357 -0.24 -5.32 -24.67
C LYS A 357 -1.52 -6.10 -24.43
N GLN A 358 -1.40 -7.39 -24.08
CA GLN A 358 -2.56 -8.25 -23.88
C GLN A 358 -3.43 -7.78 -22.71
N ALA A 359 -2.80 -7.45 -21.58
CA ALA A 359 -3.49 -6.94 -20.40
C ALA A 359 -4.22 -5.62 -20.67
N TYR A 360 -3.65 -4.73 -21.49
CA TYR A 360 -4.27 -3.48 -21.90
C TYR A 360 -5.57 -3.71 -22.69
N PHE A 361 -5.53 -4.59 -23.69
CA PHE A 361 -6.72 -4.92 -24.48
C PHE A 361 -7.78 -5.66 -23.67
N GLU A 362 -7.39 -6.55 -22.76
CA GLU A 362 -8.32 -7.22 -21.85
C GLU A 362 -8.99 -6.23 -20.89
N PHE A 363 -8.21 -5.30 -20.32
CA PHE A 363 -8.74 -4.26 -19.45
C PHE A 363 -9.81 -3.43 -20.17
N GLY A 364 -9.54 -2.99 -21.41
CA GLY A 364 -10.51 -2.22 -22.20
C GLY A 364 -11.81 -2.95 -22.55
N LYS A 365 -11.84 -4.29 -22.46
CA LYS A 365 -13.05 -5.10 -22.70
C LYS A 365 -13.99 -5.15 -21.48
N ARG A 366 -13.56 -4.66 -20.32
CA ARG A 366 -14.38 -4.64 -19.09
C ARG A 366 -15.47 -3.58 -19.14
N THR A 367 -16.61 -3.85 -18.51
CA THR A 367 -17.80 -2.98 -18.58
C THR A 367 -17.78 -1.79 -17.62
N ASP A 368 -16.93 -1.83 -16.60
CA ASP A 368 -16.81 -0.84 -15.54
C ASP A 368 -15.74 0.23 -15.80
N VAL A 369 -15.08 0.18 -16.97
CA VAL A 369 -14.00 1.11 -17.33
C VAL A 369 -14.54 2.49 -17.68
N CYS A 370 -13.94 3.53 -17.08
CA CYS A 370 -14.21 4.91 -17.45
C CYS A 370 -13.67 5.21 -18.86
N GLN A 371 -14.58 5.34 -19.83
CA GLN A 371 -14.26 5.50 -21.26
C GLN A 371 -13.32 6.67 -21.55
N LEU A 372 -13.54 7.83 -20.92
CA LEU A 372 -12.66 8.99 -21.05
C LEU A 372 -11.24 8.68 -20.57
N ASN A 373 -11.10 8.13 -19.37
CA ASN A 373 -9.78 7.84 -18.79
C ASN A 373 -9.03 6.80 -19.63
N TYR A 374 -9.74 5.78 -20.10
CA TYR A 374 -9.16 4.75 -20.95
C TYR A 374 -8.70 5.33 -22.30
N HIS A 375 -9.49 6.20 -22.92
CA HIS A 375 -9.10 6.88 -24.15
C HIS A 375 -7.89 7.81 -23.96
N LEU A 376 -7.80 8.50 -22.82
CA LEU A 376 -6.62 9.30 -22.47
C LEU A 376 -5.35 8.44 -22.34
N LEU A 377 -5.47 7.24 -21.75
CA LEU A 377 -4.40 6.26 -21.75
C LEU A 377 -4.07 5.78 -23.17
N THR A 378 -5.08 5.50 -24.02
CA THR A 378 -4.90 5.13 -25.43
C THR A 378 -4.08 6.17 -26.18
N ILE A 379 -4.38 7.47 -26.00
CA ILE A 379 -3.59 8.56 -26.59
C ILE A 379 -2.13 8.51 -26.13
N ALA A 380 -1.88 8.29 -24.84
CA ALA A 380 -0.53 8.20 -24.30
C ALA A 380 0.24 6.99 -24.85
N VAL A 381 -0.42 5.83 -24.96
CA VAL A 381 0.13 4.61 -25.56
C VAL A 381 0.46 4.84 -27.04
N MET A 382 -0.44 5.44 -27.83
CA MET A 382 -0.16 5.78 -29.23
C MET A 382 1.02 6.75 -29.38
N LYS A 383 1.11 7.78 -28.53
CA LYS A 383 2.25 8.71 -28.52
C LYS A 383 3.57 7.99 -28.23
N LYS A 384 3.58 7.02 -27.31
CA LYS A 384 4.78 6.22 -27.02
C LYS A 384 5.14 5.31 -28.19
N LEU A 385 4.16 4.66 -28.82
CA LEU A 385 4.35 3.83 -30.01
C LEU A 385 4.93 4.61 -31.20
N ASN A 386 4.56 5.88 -31.38
CA ASN A 386 5.13 6.75 -32.42
C ASN A 386 6.64 6.95 -32.30
N GLY A 387 7.21 6.80 -31.10
CA GLY A 387 8.66 6.84 -30.89
C GLY A 387 9.37 5.51 -31.11
N MET A 388 8.65 4.43 -31.47
CA MET A 388 9.20 3.09 -31.62
C MET A 388 9.34 2.69 -33.10
N SER A 389 10.12 1.63 -33.37
CA SER A 389 10.26 1.12 -34.73
C SER A 389 8.96 0.49 -35.26
N TYR A 390 8.83 0.42 -36.59
CA TYR A 390 7.70 -0.20 -37.26
C TYR A 390 7.38 -1.62 -36.75
N GLU A 391 8.40 -2.44 -36.53
CA GLU A 391 8.27 -3.81 -36.02
C GLU A 391 7.55 -3.90 -34.67
N HIS A 392 7.62 -2.85 -33.86
CA HIS A 392 6.97 -2.78 -32.56
C HIS A 392 5.55 -2.26 -32.70
N HIS A 393 5.34 -1.11 -33.35
CA HIS A 393 4.00 -0.52 -33.41
C HIS A 393 3.06 -1.26 -34.38
N CYS A 394 3.56 -1.97 -35.40
CA CYS A 394 2.70 -2.78 -36.28
C CYS A 394 1.95 -3.88 -35.52
N LYS A 395 2.59 -4.49 -34.51
CA LYS A 395 1.95 -5.46 -33.61
C LYS A 395 0.77 -4.85 -32.86
N TRP A 396 0.82 -3.55 -32.55
CA TRP A 396 -0.24 -2.83 -31.86
C TRP A 396 -1.32 -2.30 -32.80
N SER A 397 -0.96 -1.86 -34.01
CA SER A 397 -1.85 -1.16 -34.93
C SER A 397 -2.59 -2.08 -35.90
N LEU A 398 -2.02 -3.25 -36.25
CA LEU A 398 -2.52 -4.10 -37.34
C LEU A 398 -2.83 -5.56 -36.91
N GLY A 399 -2.83 -5.84 -35.59
CA GLY A 399 -3.20 -7.15 -35.05
C GLY A 399 -4.71 -7.35 -34.90
N GLU A 400 -5.12 -8.55 -34.44
CA GLU A 400 -6.53 -8.87 -34.14
C GLU A 400 -7.13 -7.88 -33.12
N ASP A 401 -6.40 -7.64 -32.04
CA ASP A 401 -6.63 -6.52 -31.13
C ASP A 401 -5.75 -5.35 -31.58
N SER A 402 -6.38 -4.27 -32.05
CA SER A 402 -5.70 -3.10 -32.62
C SER A 402 -5.99 -1.82 -31.84
N ILE A 403 -4.93 -1.06 -31.53
CA ILE A 403 -5.05 0.21 -30.79
C ILE A 403 -5.77 1.29 -31.62
N LEU A 404 -5.64 1.23 -32.94
CA LEU A 404 -6.35 2.13 -33.85
C LEU A 404 -7.86 1.85 -33.79
N ASP A 405 -8.25 0.57 -33.85
CA ASP A 405 -9.64 0.13 -33.70
C ASP A 405 -10.25 0.62 -32.38
N ILE A 406 -9.49 0.54 -31.28
CA ILE A 406 -9.86 1.11 -29.98
C ILE A 406 -10.08 2.62 -30.07
N ALA A 407 -9.16 3.37 -30.67
CA ALA A 407 -9.26 4.83 -30.73
C ALA A 407 -10.49 5.28 -31.55
N PHE A 408 -10.73 4.65 -32.71
CA PHE A 408 -11.92 4.91 -33.53
C PHE A 408 -13.22 4.48 -32.84
N MET A 409 -13.21 3.36 -32.11
CA MET A 409 -14.40 2.91 -31.39
C MET A 409 -14.74 3.85 -30.23
N HIS A 410 -13.75 4.26 -29.45
CA HIS A 410 -13.97 4.98 -28.20
C HIS A 410 -14.20 6.47 -28.37
N ILE A 411 -13.74 7.09 -29.46
CA ILE A 411 -13.98 8.53 -29.72
C ILE A 411 -15.48 8.85 -29.75
N GLU A 412 -16.34 7.89 -30.12
CA GLU A 412 -17.79 8.05 -30.13
C GLU A 412 -18.36 8.28 -28.72
N TYR A 413 -17.77 7.67 -27.69
CA TYR A 413 -18.22 7.85 -26.30
C TYR A 413 -17.81 9.22 -25.73
N LEU A 414 -16.99 9.99 -26.44
CA LEU A 414 -16.44 11.28 -25.99
C LEU A 414 -17.12 12.47 -26.63
N GLN A 415 -18.31 12.28 -27.23
CA GLN A 415 -19.08 13.35 -27.86
C GLN A 415 -19.27 14.55 -26.91
N GLY A 416 -19.54 14.30 -25.62
CA GLY A 416 -19.72 15.36 -24.64
C GLY A 416 -18.47 16.22 -24.50
N GLU A 417 -17.33 15.60 -24.29
CA GLU A 417 -16.04 16.25 -24.09
C GLU A 417 -15.55 16.98 -25.36
N ILE A 418 -15.79 16.39 -26.53
CA ILE A 418 -15.42 16.99 -27.83
C ILE A 418 -16.25 18.25 -28.10
N VAL A 419 -17.57 18.18 -27.92
CA VAL A 419 -18.47 19.31 -28.23
C VAL A 419 -18.32 20.45 -27.23
N VAL A 420 -18.15 20.12 -25.94
CA VAL A 420 -17.95 21.14 -24.89
C VAL A 420 -16.61 21.86 -25.08
N GLY A 421 -15.56 21.16 -25.53
CA GLY A 421 -14.28 21.79 -25.92
C GLY A 421 -13.48 22.43 -24.78
N GLU A 422 -13.92 22.26 -23.53
CA GLU A 422 -13.20 22.65 -22.31
C GLU A 422 -12.00 21.74 -22.04
N LEU A 423 -12.02 20.52 -22.59
CA LEU A 423 -10.91 19.57 -22.57
C LEU A 423 -9.79 20.00 -23.51
N ARG A 424 -8.70 20.46 -22.89
CA ARG A 424 -7.48 20.92 -23.56
C ARG A 424 -6.28 20.11 -23.09
N LEU A 425 -5.67 19.38 -24.03
CA LEU A 425 -4.50 18.54 -23.80
C LEU A 425 -3.23 19.24 -24.30
N PRO A 426 -2.05 18.94 -23.72
CA PRO A 426 -0.78 19.38 -24.28
C PRO A 426 -0.59 18.78 -25.68
N GLY A 427 -0.55 19.65 -26.69
CA GLY A 427 -0.20 19.31 -28.06
C GLY A 427 1.31 19.31 -28.30
N ASN A 428 1.73 18.79 -29.45
CA ASN A 428 3.13 18.82 -29.86
C ASN A 428 3.57 20.28 -30.09
N HIS A 429 4.74 20.64 -29.56
CA HIS A 429 5.38 21.95 -29.77
C HIS A 429 6.80 21.75 -30.32
N GLU A 430 7.27 22.70 -31.12
CA GLU A 430 8.70 22.83 -31.40
C GLU A 430 9.43 23.41 -30.17
N ILE A 431 10.72 23.07 -30.02
CA ILE A 431 11.55 23.52 -28.90
C ILE A 431 11.59 25.06 -28.89
N GLY A 432 10.97 25.69 -27.90
CA GLY A 432 10.96 27.15 -27.71
C GLY A 432 9.60 27.82 -27.82
N GLU A 433 8.56 27.11 -28.27
CA GLU A 433 7.19 27.64 -28.30
C GLU A 433 6.38 27.28 -27.05
N ARG A 434 5.37 28.11 -26.70
CA ARG A 434 4.43 27.76 -25.63
C ARG A 434 3.67 26.49 -26.02
N PRO A 435 3.44 25.52 -25.10
CA PRO A 435 2.67 24.32 -25.42
C PRO A 435 1.30 24.69 -26.00
N ARG A 436 1.06 24.33 -27.26
CA ARG A 436 -0.24 24.52 -27.88
C ARG A 436 -1.22 23.55 -27.22
N LEU A 437 -2.32 24.08 -26.70
CA LEU A 437 -3.40 23.26 -26.18
C LEU A 437 -4.29 22.78 -27.33
N CYS A 438 -4.48 21.47 -27.46
CA CYS A 438 -5.33 20.86 -28.48
C CYS A 438 -6.58 20.22 -27.87
N SER A 439 -7.64 20.10 -28.67
CA SER A 439 -8.86 19.36 -28.30
C SER A 439 -8.56 17.86 -28.16
N ILE A 440 -9.43 17.12 -27.46
CA ILE A 440 -9.29 15.65 -27.40
C ILE A 440 -9.37 15.00 -28.79
N TYR A 441 -10.16 15.57 -29.69
CA TYR A 441 -10.24 15.10 -31.08
C TYR A 441 -8.88 15.24 -31.77
N GLU A 442 -8.28 16.44 -31.75
CA GLU A 442 -6.94 16.68 -32.31
C GLU A 442 -5.86 15.82 -31.63
N ALA A 443 -5.92 15.69 -30.30
CA ALA A 443 -4.99 14.85 -29.53
C ALA A 443 -5.11 13.37 -29.85
N THR A 444 -6.24 12.93 -30.42
CA THR A 444 -6.45 11.56 -30.91
C THR A 444 -6.00 11.43 -32.36
N LEU A 445 -6.39 12.37 -33.22
CA LEU A 445 -6.10 12.35 -34.65
C LEU A 445 -4.60 12.39 -34.95
N VAL A 446 -3.84 13.27 -34.29
CA VAL A 446 -2.41 13.46 -34.59
C VAL A 446 -1.60 12.18 -34.36
N PRO A 447 -1.67 11.51 -33.18
CA PRO A 447 -0.96 10.26 -32.98
C PRO A 447 -1.38 9.14 -33.95
N ILE A 448 -2.64 9.09 -34.38
CA ILE A 448 -3.11 8.13 -35.39
C ILE A 448 -2.43 8.38 -36.73
N CYS A 449 -2.41 9.63 -37.21
CA CYS A 449 -1.75 9.99 -38.47
C CYS A 449 -0.25 9.68 -38.42
N ASP A 450 0.41 9.98 -37.30
CA ASP A 450 1.83 9.67 -37.08
C ASP A 450 2.09 8.15 -37.16
N LEU A 451 1.26 7.31 -36.53
CA LEU A 451 1.39 5.84 -36.59
C LEU A 451 1.19 5.33 -38.02
N ILE A 452 0.19 5.87 -38.72
CA ILE A 452 -0.16 5.45 -40.08
C ILE A 452 0.93 5.83 -41.07
N SER A 453 1.56 7.00 -40.92
CA SER A 453 2.65 7.45 -41.78
C SER A 453 3.87 6.52 -41.78
N GLN A 454 4.00 5.68 -40.74
CA GLN A 454 5.08 4.71 -40.58
C GLN A 454 4.73 3.31 -41.11
N ILE A 455 3.49 3.10 -41.59
CA ILE A 455 3.04 1.80 -42.13
C ILE A 455 3.49 1.67 -43.60
N PRO A 456 4.19 0.59 -43.97
CA PRO A 456 4.65 0.35 -45.32
C PRO A 456 3.50 -0.13 -46.22
N SER A 457 3.68 0.02 -47.53
CA SER A 457 2.66 -0.25 -48.55
C SER A 457 2.10 -1.67 -48.50
N GLU A 458 2.91 -2.66 -48.12
CA GLU A 458 2.51 -4.07 -48.10
C GLU A 458 1.48 -4.37 -47.01
N ALA A 459 1.48 -3.58 -45.92
CA ALA A 459 0.58 -3.74 -44.79
C ALA A 459 -0.64 -2.80 -44.86
N PHE A 460 -0.72 -1.99 -45.91
CA PHE A 460 -1.73 -0.94 -46.04
C PHE A 460 -3.16 -1.49 -46.20
N TYR A 461 -3.33 -2.68 -46.79
CA TYR A 461 -4.66 -3.29 -47.00
C TYR A 461 -5.42 -3.49 -45.67
N THR A 462 -4.72 -3.85 -44.59
CA THR A 462 -5.32 -4.05 -43.27
C THR A 462 -5.81 -2.72 -42.70
N LEU A 463 -5.03 -1.65 -42.91
CA LEU A 463 -5.41 -0.30 -42.52
C LEU A 463 -6.64 0.18 -43.30
N GLU A 464 -6.67 -0.04 -44.62
CA GLU A 464 -7.82 0.31 -45.46
C GLU A 464 -9.11 -0.35 -44.98
N LEU A 465 -9.07 -1.65 -44.68
CA LEU A 465 -10.23 -2.37 -44.13
C LEU A 465 -10.68 -1.80 -42.78
N LEU A 466 -9.73 -1.46 -41.90
CA LEU A 466 -10.02 -0.85 -40.61
C LEU A 466 -10.67 0.53 -40.77
N LEU A 467 -10.14 1.37 -41.66
CA LEU A 467 -10.69 2.69 -41.92
C LEU A 467 -12.09 2.58 -42.55
N LEU A 468 -12.29 1.69 -43.54
CA LEU A 468 -13.62 1.47 -44.13
C LEU A 468 -14.64 0.99 -43.09
N LYS A 469 -14.24 0.09 -42.18
CA LYS A 469 -15.09 -0.37 -41.07
C LYS A 469 -15.63 0.81 -40.24
N HIS A 470 -14.77 1.76 -39.89
CA HIS A 470 -15.15 2.93 -39.06
C HIS A 470 -15.82 4.04 -39.85
N LEU A 471 -15.41 4.28 -41.09
CA LEU A 471 -16.08 5.21 -42.00
C LEU A 471 -17.56 4.83 -42.18
N LEU A 472 -17.85 3.52 -42.30
CA LEU A 472 -19.18 2.98 -42.55
C LEU A 472 -19.91 2.53 -41.28
N SER A 473 -19.40 2.82 -40.08
CA SER A 473 -19.97 2.28 -38.83
C SER A 473 -21.28 2.94 -38.38
N GLY A 474 -21.71 4.02 -39.06
CA GLY A 474 -22.89 4.82 -38.68
C GLY A 474 -22.71 5.63 -37.38
N ARG A 475 -21.47 5.76 -36.89
CA ARG A 475 -21.11 6.49 -35.67
C ARG A 475 -20.40 7.78 -36.07
N PHE A 476 -20.95 8.93 -35.72
CA PHE A 476 -20.54 10.19 -36.33
C PHE A 476 -19.07 10.52 -36.09
N TRP A 477 -18.59 10.42 -34.84
CA TRP A 477 -17.22 10.80 -34.50
C TRP A 477 -16.21 9.79 -35.01
N SER A 478 -16.55 8.50 -34.99
CA SER A 478 -15.72 7.45 -35.60
C SER A 478 -15.59 7.64 -37.11
N SER A 479 -16.72 7.87 -37.81
CA SER A 479 -16.73 8.10 -39.25
C SER A 479 -15.97 9.38 -39.64
N LEU A 480 -16.12 10.46 -38.87
CA LEU A 480 -15.39 11.70 -39.10
C LEU A 480 -13.88 11.51 -38.88
N LEU A 481 -13.47 10.89 -37.77
CA LEU A 481 -12.06 10.57 -37.51
C LEU A 481 -11.45 9.71 -38.61
N SER A 482 -12.18 8.69 -39.09
CA SER A 482 -11.74 7.86 -40.20
C SER A 482 -11.62 8.66 -41.51
N SER A 483 -12.59 9.52 -41.81
CA SER A 483 -12.56 10.40 -43.00
C SER A 483 -11.37 11.37 -42.98
N ASP A 484 -11.05 11.95 -41.83
CA ASP A 484 -9.91 12.87 -41.69
C ASP A 484 -8.58 12.13 -41.88
N VAL A 485 -8.48 10.88 -41.40
CA VAL A 485 -7.33 10.01 -41.64
C VAL A 485 -7.21 9.63 -43.12
N TRP A 486 -8.32 9.33 -43.81
CA TRP A 486 -8.31 9.14 -45.26
C TRP A 486 -7.81 10.36 -46.01
N CYS A 487 -8.23 11.56 -45.59
CA CYS A 487 -7.77 12.81 -46.18
C CYS A 487 -6.28 13.06 -45.92
N PHE A 488 -5.75 12.64 -44.76
CA PHE A 488 -4.31 12.68 -44.48
C PHE A 488 -3.55 11.74 -45.42
N ILE A 489 -3.96 10.48 -45.51
CA ILE A 489 -3.32 9.49 -46.39
C ILE A 489 -3.31 9.95 -47.84
N GLY A 490 -4.43 10.47 -48.35
CA GLY A 490 -4.51 10.93 -49.75
C GLY A 490 -3.65 12.15 -50.07
N ARG A 491 -3.06 12.81 -49.07
CA ARG A 491 -2.10 13.93 -49.23
C ARG A 491 -0.64 13.50 -49.10
N CYS A 492 -0.37 12.34 -48.50
CA CYS A 492 0.94 11.72 -48.43
C CYS A 492 1.24 10.97 -49.72
#